data_AF-A0A7L1JIZ3-F1
#
_entry.id   AF-A0A7L1JIZ3-F1
#
_cell.length_a   1.000
_cell.length_b   1.000
_cell.length_c   1.000
_cell.angle_alpha   90.00
_cell.angle_beta   90.00
_cell.angle_gamma   90.00
#
_symmetry.space_group_name_H-M   'P 1'
#
loop_
_entity.id
_entity.type
_entity.pdbx_description
1 polymer ?
#
loop_
_entity_poly.entity_id
_entity_poly.type
_entity_poly.pdbx_seq_one_letter_code
_entity_poly.pdbx_strand_id
1 'polypeptide(L)'
;YPTWKRTLTRRAREAQMNRFCKAQTIQRRLEEIEVTFRELEQQGIKLEKLLRDEDGTPADQKTQWMNQLLYLVQKKNSLMSEESDLMITVQELRVQELKLEEQQWQLDHKLRYYINMEESLKTPEDRVAEQEILAELVEVVNNRNVLIHIQEEKRLSEL
;
A
#
# COMPACT_ATOMS: atom_id res chain seq x y z
N TYR A 1 2.20 -9.28 -33.53
CA TYR A 1 2.81 -9.18 -32.19
C TYR A 1 1.76 -9.43 -31.13
N PRO A 2 1.98 -10.39 -30.23
CA PRO A 2 0.87 -10.90 -29.44
C PRO A 2 0.61 -9.94 -28.27
N THR A 3 -0.56 -9.32 -28.31
CA THR A 3 -1.06 -8.25 -27.43
C THR A 3 -1.04 -8.59 -25.93
N TRP A 4 -0.86 -9.87 -25.58
CA TRP A 4 -0.88 -10.34 -24.19
C TRP A 4 0.35 -9.89 -23.38
N LYS A 5 1.55 -9.76 -23.96
CA LYS A 5 2.75 -9.33 -23.21
C LYS A 5 2.72 -7.87 -22.75
N ARG A 6 2.19 -6.96 -23.61
CA ARG A 6 1.90 -5.56 -23.26
C ARG A 6 0.83 -5.47 -22.16
N THR A 7 -0.14 -6.37 -22.22
CA THR A 7 -1.21 -6.48 -21.22
C THR A 7 -0.67 -6.97 -19.87
N LEU A 8 0.25 -7.94 -19.84
CA LEU A 8 0.86 -8.48 -18.62
C LEU A 8 1.72 -7.46 -17.88
N THR A 9 2.59 -6.73 -18.57
CA THR A 9 3.46 -5.71 -17.95
C THR A 9 2.64 -4.53 -17.41
N ARG A 10 1.60 -4.12 -18.15
CA ARG A 10 0.65 -3.11 -17.69
C ARG A 10 -0.10 -3.59 -16.45
N ARG A 11 -0.59 -4.83 -16.45
CA ARG A 11 -1.27 -5.45 -15.29
C ARG A 11 -0.36 -5.55 -14.07
N ALA A 12 0.92 -5.86 -14.25
CA ALA A 12 1.88 -5.90 -13.14
C ALA A 12 2.08 -4.52 -12.49
N ARG A 13 2.24 -3.47 -13.30
CA ARG A 13 2.36 -2.09 -12.83
C ARG A 13 1.07 -1.59 -12.17
N GLU A 14 -0.08 -1.88 -12.78
CA GLU A 14 -1.40 -1.57 -12.21
C GLU A 14 -1.61 -2.29 -10.88
N ALA A 15 -1.23 -3.57 -10.77
CA ALA A 15 -1.32 -4.32 -9.52
C ALA A 15 -0.41 -3.74 -8.42
N GLN A 16 0.82 -3.35 -8.76
CA GLN A 16 1.73 -2.70 -7.82
C GLN A 16 1.19 -1.34 -7.36
N MET A 17 0.72 -0.51 -8.29
CA MET A 17 0.10 0.78 -7.97
C MET A 17 -1.12 0.62 -7.09
N ASN A 18 -2.01 -0.32 -7.42
CA ASN A 18 -3.20 -0.60 -6.62
C ASN A 18 -2.85 -1.05 -5.19
N ARG A 19 -1.77 -1.81 -5.00
CA ARG A 19 -1.30 -2.17 -3.65
C ARG A 19 -0.76 -0.99 -2.88
N PHE A 20 0.08 -0.17 -3.53
CA PHE A 20 0.61 1.04 -2.93
C PHE A 20 -0.52 1.98 -2.48
N CYS A 21 -1.51 2.24 -3.34
CA CYS A 21 -2.68 3.06 -3.00
C CYS A 21 -3.48 2.48 -1.83
N LYS A 22 -3.64 1.15 -1.76
CA LYS A 22 -4.30 0.48 -0.62
C LYS A 22 -3.52 0.69 0.68
N ALA A 23 -2.21 0.45 0.67
CA ALA A 23 -1.35 0.66 1.83
C ALA A 23 -1.37 2.12 2.30
N GLN A 24 -1.30 3.07 1.36
CA GLN A 24 -1.39 4.50 1.65
C GLN A 24 -2.74 4.88 2.26
N THR A 25 -3.84 4.30 1.78
CA THR A 25 -5.18 4.55 2.34
C THR A 25 -5.30 4.05 3.77
N ILE A 26 -4.76 2.86 4.06
CA ILE A 26 -4.73 2.31 5.41
C ILE A 26 -3.85 3.17 6.33
N GLN A 27 -2.67 3.58 5.87
CA GLN A 27 -1.76 4.45 6.62
C GLN A 27 -2.43 5.76 7.01
N ARG A 28 -3.10 6.41 6.07
CA ARG A 28 -3.87 7.63 6.34
C ARG A 28 -4.96 7.38 7.39
N ARG A 29 -5.66 6.24 7.32
CA ARG A 29 -6.71 5.92 8.28
C ARG A 29 -6.15 5.68 9.68
N LEU A 30 -5.00 5.02 9.80
CA LEU A 30 -4.31 4.84 11.09
C LEU A 30 -3.89 6.19 11.69
N GLU A 31 -3.38 7.12 10.89
CA GLU A 31 -3.04 8.48 11.33
C GLU A 31 -4.29 9.25 11.82
N GLU A 32 -5.41 9.14 11.11
CA GLU A 32 -6.69 9.71 11.53
C GLU A 32 -7.14 9.13 12.88
N ILE A 33 -7.04 7.81 13.05
CA ILE A 33 -7.37 7.13 14.31
C ILE A 33 -6.45 7.66 15.43
N GLU A 34 -5.14 7.76 15.21
CA GLU A 34 -4.18 8.26 16.20
C GLU A 34 -4.52 9.68 16.67
N VAL A 35 -4.86 10.58 15.74
CA VAL A 35 -5.28 11.95 16.08
C VAL A 35 -6.53 11.93 16.95
N THR A 36 -7.57 11.17 16.56
CA THR A 36 -8.79 11.06 17.37
C THR A 36 -8.53 10.43 18.73
N PHE A 37 -7.58 9.49 18.84
CA PHE A 37 -7.20 8.86 20.09
C PHE A 37 -6.60 9.87 21.07
N ARG A 38 -5.70 10.74 20.58
CA ARG A 38 -5.10 11.83 21.37
C ARG A 38 -6.14 12.82 21.86
N GLU A 39 -7.13 13.16 21.03
CA GLU A 39 -8.24 14.02 21.45
C GLU A 39 -9.10 13.39 22.55
N LEU A 40 -9.44 12.11 22.41
CA LEU A 40 -10.20 11.37 23.41
C LEU A 40 -9.43 11.24 24.73
N GLU A 41 -8.12 11.05 24.67
CA GLU A 41 -7.26 11.00 25.84
C GLU A 41 -7.22 12.35 26.57
N GLN A 42 -7.10 13.46 25.84
CA GLN A 42 -7.18 14.79 26.44
C GLN A 42 -8.55 15.08 27.08
N GLN A 43 -9.64 14.65 26.45
CA GLN A 43 -10.98 14.76 27.01
C GLN A 43 -11.12 13.89 28.28
N GLY A 44 -10.58 12.68 28.26
CA GLY A 44 -10.55 11.76 29.40
C GLY A 44 -9.80 12.37 30.60
N ILE A 45 -8.60 12.91 30.38
CA ILE A 45 -7.80 13.56 31.43
C ILE A 45 -8.57 14.74 32.06
N LYS A 46 -9.25 15.56 31.26
CA LYS A 46 -10.06 16.67 31.78
C LYS A 46 -11.22 16.16 32.63
N LEU A 47 -11.90 15.11 32.16
CA LEU A 47 -13.04 14.51 32.85
C LEU A 47 -12.63 13.84 34.17
N GLU A 48 -11.49 13.14 34.19
CA GLU A 48 -10.94 12.52 35.40
C GLU A 48 -10.53 13.56 36.45
N LYS A 49 -9.95 14.69 36.03
CA LYS A 49 -9.65 15.81 36.94
C LYS A 49 -10.91 16.39 37.57
N LEU A 50 -11.95 16.66 36.75
CA LEU A 50 -13.24 17.16 37.25
C LEU A 50 -13.89 16.18 38.24
N LEU A 51 -13.82 14.87 37.97
CA LEU A 51 -14.33 13.83 38.86
C LEU A 51 -13.55 13.70 40.18
N ARG A 52 -12.27 14.11 40.21
CA ARG A 52 -11.39 14.01 41.39
C ARG A 52 -11.40 15.27 42.26
N ASP A 53 -11.53 16.46 41.64
CA ASP A 53 -11.43 17.74 42.35
C ASP A 53 -12.73 18.15 43.06
N GLU A 54 -13.87 17.56 42.72
CA GLU A 54 -15.15 17.95 43.33
C GLU A 54 -15.66 16.96 44.40
N ASP A 55 -15.13 17.11 45.61
CA ASP A 55 -15.74 16.60 46.85
C ASP A 55 -16.98 17.46 47.22
N GLY A 56 -18.05 17.39 46.40
CA GLY A 56 -19.28 18.16 46.65
C GLY A 56 -20.29 18.27 45.51
N THR A 57 -20.02 17.65 44.34
CA THR A 57 -20.89 17.77 43.15
C THR A 57 -22.27 17.14 43.38
N PRO A 58 -23.36 17.75 42.87
CA PRO A 58 -24.67 17.12 42.80
C PRO A 58 -24.63 15.76 42.09
N ALA A 59 -25.37 14.77 42.59
CA ALA A 59 -25.39 13.41 42.06
C ALA A 59 -25.74 13.32 40.56
N ASP A 60 -26.56 14.26 40.07
CA ASP A 60 -26.98 14.34 38.66
C ASP A 60 -25.80 14.68 37.73
N GLN A 61 -24.98 15.64 38.13
CA GLN A 61 -23.81 16.08 37.36
C GLN A 61 -22.68 15.04 37.39
N LYS A 62 -22.52 14.31 38.50
CA LYS A 62 -21.64 13.13 38.57
C LYS A 62 -22.12 12.00 37.63
N THR A 63 -23.42 11.77 37.54
CA THR A 63 -24.02 10.80 36.62
C THR A 63 -23.77 11.20 35.17
N GLN A 64 -23.89 12.49 34.84
CA GLN A 64 -23.56 13.01 33.52
C GLN A 64 -22.10 12.76 33.14
N TRP A 65 -21.15 13.05 34.05
CA TRP A 65 -19.73 12.80 33.81
C TRP A 65 -19.41 11.31 33.67
N MET A 66 -20.04 10.44 34.47
CA MET A 66 -19.90 8.99 34.31
C MET A 66 -20.42 8.50 32.94
N ASN A 67 -21.56 9.02 32.47
CA ASN A 67 -22.07 8.70 31.14
C ASN A 67 -21.11 9.16 30.05
N GLN A 68 -20.49 10.33 30.23
CA GLN A 68 -19.49 10.86 29.30
C GLN A 68 -18.20 10.04 29.30
N LEU A 69 -17.76 9.54 30.46
CA LEU A 69 -16.63 8.61 30.58
C LEU A 69 -16.94 7.29 29.87
N LEU A 70 -18.13 6.74 30.09
CA LEU A 70 -18.58 5.51 29.43
C LEU A 70 -18.57 5.69 27.91
N TYR A 71 -19.06 6.82 27.41
CA TYR A 71 -19.01 7.15 25.99
C TYR A 71 -17.57 7.22 25.45
N LEU A 72 -16.66 7.89 26.17
CA LEU A 72 -15.24 7.98 25.77
C LEU A 72 -14.59 6.59 25.71
N VAL A 73 -14.85 5.72 26.70
CA VAL A 73 -14.34 4.35 26.73
C VAL A 73 -14.90 3.51 25.58
N GLN A 74 -16.21 3.60 25.33
CA GLN A 74 -16.85 2.89 24.21
C GLN A 74 -16.26 3.33 22.87
N LYS A 75 -16.07 4.65 22.68
CA LYS A 75 -15.48 5.19 21.46
C LYS A 75 -14.01 4.77 21.30
N LYS A 76 -13.23 4.79 22.37
CA LYS A 76 -11.84 4.30 22.38
C LYS A 76 -11.76 2.81 22.02
N ASN A 77 -12.64 1.98 22.57
CA ASN A 77 -12.70 0.56 22.25
C ASN A 77 -13.06 0.31 20.78
N SER A 78 -14.01 1.08 20.23
CA SER A 78 -14.37 1.00 18.81
C SER A 78 -13.18 1.35 17.90
N LEU A 79 -12.46 2.44 18.22
CA LEU A 79 -11.27 2.85 17.46
C LEU A 79 -10.14 1.83 17.56
N MET A 80 -9.93 1.23 18.73
CA MET A 80 -8.92 0.19 18.94
C MET A 80 -9.26 -1.10 18.16
N SER A 81 -10.55 -1.45 18.08
CA SER A 81 -11.00 -2.55 17.21
C SER A 81 -10.70 -2.26 15.75
N GLU A 82 -11.05 -1.05 15.28
CA GLU A 82 -10.78 -0.62 13.90
C GLU A 82 -9.27 -0.59 13.59
N GLU A 83 -8.46 -0.07 14.51
CA GLU A 83 -7.00 -0.06 14.39
C GLU A 83 -6.43 -1.49 14.28
N SER A 84 -6.90 -2.41 15.13
CA SER A 84 -6.48 -3.81 15.10
C SER A 84 -6.82 -4.45 13.75
N ASP A 85 -8.04 -4.22 13.23
CA ASP A 85 -8.46 -4.74 11.93
C ASP A 85 -7.57 -4.18 10.81
N LEU A 86 -7.28 -2.87 10.83
CA LEU A 86 -6.37 -2.25 9.88
C LEU A 86 -4.95 -2.82 9.97
N MET A 87 -4.42 -3.02 11.17
CA MET A 87 -3.10 -3.62 11.39
C MET A 87 -3.01 -5.04 10.83
N ILE A 88 -4.07 -5.84 10.96
CA ILE A 88 -4.16 -7.16 10.33
C ILE A 88 -4.08 -7.02 8.80
N THR A 89 -4.85 -6.11 8.20
CA THR A 89 -4.82 -5.90 6.74
C THR A 89 -3.44 -5.43 6.23
N VAL A 90 -2.73 -4.58 6.97
CA VAL A 90 -1.35 -4.18 6.64
C VAL A 90 -0.43 -5.39 6.64
N GLN A 91 -0.52 -6.22 7.67
CA GLN A 91 0.31 -7.42 7.78
C GLN A 91 0.04 -8.40 6.63
N GLU A 92 -1.22 -8.61 6.27
CA GLU A 92 -1.62 -9.44 5.13
C GLU A 92 -1.08 -8.92 3.80
N LEU A 93 -1.21 -7.60 3.55
CA LEU A 93 -0.65 -6.96 2.36
C LEU A 93 0.86 -7.13 2.29
N ARG A 94 1.57 -6.93 3.41
CA ARG A 94 3.02 -7.11 3.50
C ARG A 94 3.45 -8.55 3.21
N VAL A 95 2.76 -9.53 3.78
CA VAL A 95 3.01 -10.95 3.50
C VAL A 95 2.79 -11.26 2.01
N GLN A 96 1.76 -10.66 1.40
CA GLN A 96 1.50 -10.82 -0.03
C GLN A 96 2.60 -10.21 -0.90
N GLU A 97 3.14 -9.05 -0.52
CA GLU A 97 4.26 -8.41 -1.21
C GLU A 97 5.52 -9.28 -1.16
N LEU A 98 5.91 -9.77 0.02
CA LEU A 98 7.07 -10.65 0.18
C LEU A 98 6.97 -11.91 -0.68
N LYS A 99 5.78 -12.52 -0.76
CA LYS A 99 5.55 -13.69 -1.63
C LYS A 99 5.79 -13.38 -3.11
N LEU A 100 5.50 -12.16 -3.55
CA LEU A 100 5.65 -11.76 -4.94
C LEU A 100 7.08 -11.35 -5.26
N GLU A 101 7.77 -10.71 -4.33
CA GLU A 101 9.21 -10.45 -4.44
C GLU A 101 9.99 -11.76 -4.56
N GLU A 102 9.66 -12.77 -3.74
CA GLU A 102 10.24 -14.12 -3.85
C GLU A 102 9.98 -14.73 -5.24
N GLN A 103 8.75 -14.67 -5.74
CA GLN A 103 8.43 -15.16 -7.08
C GLN A 103 9.21 -14.42 -8.18
N GLN A 104 9.34 -13.10 -8.06
CA GLN A 104 10.12 -12.30 -8.99
C GLN A 104 11.61 -12.67 -8.94
N TRP A 105 12.16 -12.86 -7.75
CA TRP A 105 13.54 -13.29 -7.55
C TRP A 105 13.81 -14.65 -8.20
N GLN A 106 12.93 -15.63 -8.00
CA GLN A 106 13.02 -16.96 -8.62
C GLN A 106 13.02 -16.89 -10.16
N LEU A 107 12.20 -16.00 -10.74
CA LEU A 107 12.14 -15.80 -12.18
C LEU A 107 13.40 -15.10 -12.72
N ASP A 108 13.90 -14.06 -12.04
CA ASP A 108 15.13 -13.37 -12.43
C ASP A 108 16.34 -14.30 -12.36
N HIS A 109 16.43 -15.15 -11.33
CA HIS A 109 17.49 -16.14 -11.20
C HIS A 109 17.47 -17.15 -12.37
N LYS A 110 16.28 -17.64 -12.76
CA LYS A 110 16.14 -18.52 -13.94
C LYS A 110 16.54 -17.79 -15.22
N LEU A 111 16.11 -16.55 -15.41
CA LEU A 111 16.49 -15.75 -16.57
C LEU A 111 18.02 -15.56 -16.66
N ARG A 112 18.66 -15.21 -15.54
CA ARG A 112 20.12 -15.09 -15.46
C ARG A 112 20.84 -16.41 -15.73
N TYR A 113 20.30 -17.54 -15.28
CA TYR A 113 20.83 -18.87 -15.60
C TYR A 113 20.86 -19.09 -17.12
N TYR A 114 19.78 -18.77 -17.83
CA TYR A 114 19.72 -18.90 -19.29
C TYR A 114 20.61 -17.89 -20.02
N ILE A 115 20.72 -16.64 -19.54
CA ILE A 115 21.57 -15.60 -20.14
C ILE A 115 23.06 -15.93 -19.96
N ASN A 116 23.46 -16.43 -18.78
CA ASN A 116 24.85 -16.78 -18.47
C ASN A 116 25.29 -18.15 -19.02
N MET A 117 24.37 -18.92 -19.61
CA MET A 117 24.71 -20.17 -20.27
C MET A 117 25.48 -19.87 -21.55
N GLU A 118 26.63 -20.52 -21.73
CA GLU A 118 27.52 -20.28 -22.86
C GLU A 118 26.80 -20.56 -24.19
N GLU A 119 26.98 -19.70 -25.20
CA GLU A 119 26.23 -19.74 -26.46
C GLU A 119 26.46 -21.03 -27.27
N SER A 120 27.54 -21.75 -26.97
CA SER A 120 27.93 -23.08 -27.45
C SER A 120 27.09 -24.22 -26.84
N LEU A 121 26.53 -24.01 -25.64
CA LEU A 121 25.65 -24.93 -24.91
C LEU A 121 24.16 -24.57 -25.11
N LYS A 122 23.85 -23.37 -25.61
CA LYS A 122 22.50 -22.93 -25.97
C LYS A 122 21.97 -23.78 -27.12
N THR A 123 20.81 -24.40 -26.90
CA THR A 123 20.13 -25.10 -27.99
C THR A 123 19.60 -24.08 -29.01
N PRO A 124 19.31 -24.48 -30.26
CA PRO A 124 18.70 -23.59 -31.24
C PRO A 124 17.41 -22.92 -30.72
N GLU A 125 16.66 -23.53 -29.81
CA GLU A 125 15.51 -22.87 -29.16
C GLU A 125 15.91 -21.68 -28.27
N ASP A 126 17.02 -21.75 -27.53
CA ASP A 126 17.50 -20.68 -26.65
C ASP A 126 17.95 -19.44 -27.44
N ARG A 127 18.56 -19.65 -28.61
CA ARG A 127 18.98 -18.54 -29.49
C ARG A 127 17.80 -17.81 -30.11
N VAL A 128 16.73 -18.53 -30.43
CA VAL A 128 15.47 -17.93 -30.89
C VAL A 128 14.84 -17.11 -29.77
N ALA A 129 14.80 -17.65 -28.55
CA ALA A 129 14.27 -16.92 -27.39
C ALA A 129 15.07 -15.64 -27.11
N GLU A 130 16.40 -15.67 -27.21
CA GLU A 130 17.27 -14.50 -27.00
C GLU A 130 17.05 -13.41 -28.06
N GLN A 131 16.90 -13.79 -29.35
CA GLN A 131 16.58 -12.84 -30.41
C GLN A 131 15.18 -12.22 -30.25
N GLU A 132 14.20 -13.01 -29.79
CA GLU A 132 12.86 -12.52 -29.49
C GLU A 132 12.87 -11.54 -28.31
N ILE A 133 13.64 -11.82 -27.26
CA ILE A 133 13.79 -10.94 -26.09
C ILE A 133 14.49 -9.62 -26.47
N LEU A 134 15.52 -9.67 -27.32
CA LEU A 134 16.24 -8.47 -27.77
C LEU A 134 15.37 -7.57 -28.65
N ALA A 135 14.60 -8.17 -29.56
CA ALA A 135 13.62 -7.44 -30.38
C ALA A 135 12.54 -6.79 -29.50
N GLU A 136 12.07 -7.49 -28.47
CA GLU A 136 11.12 -6.94 -27.49
C GLU A 136 11.71 -5.75 -26.72
N LEU A 137 12.99 -5.80 -26.35
CA LEU A 137 13.63 -4.71 -25.61
C LEU A 137 13.68 -3.40 -26.43
N VAL A 138 14.04 -3.49 -27.71
CA VAL A 138 14.08 -2.34 -28.63
C VAL A 138 12.69 -1.76 -28.86
N GLU A 139 11.68 -2.63 -28.99
CA GLU A 139 10.30 -2.20 -29.14
C GLU A 139 9.77 -1.47 -27.89
N VAL A 140 10.16 -1.93 -26.69
CA VAL A 140 9.82 -1.26 -25.41
C VAL A 140 10.44 0.13 -25.32
N VAL A 141 11.70 0.30 -25.74
CA VAL A 141 12.38 1.61 -25.75
C VAL A 141 11.67 2.59 -26.69
N ASN A 142 11.29 2.15 -27.89
CA ASN A 142 10.57 2.99 -28.84
C ASN A 142 9.18 3.40 -28.33
N ASN A 143 8.43 2.49 -27.69
CA ASN A 143 7.13 2.81 -27.11
C ASN A 143 7.25 3.78 -25.91
N ARG A 144 8.34 3.71 -25.15
CA ARG A 144 8.61 4.66 -24.06
C ARG A 144 8.86 6.07 -24.60
N ASN A 145 9.56 6.20 -25.73
CA ASN A 145 9.79 7.49 -26.39
C ASN A 145 8.48 8.14 -26.87
N VAL A 146 7.52 7.36 -27.38
CA VAL A 146 6.20 7.87 -27.78
C VAL A 146 5.41 8.39 -26.58
N LEU A 147 5.43 7.69 -25.44
CA LEU A 147 4.76 8.13 -24.22
C LEU A 147 5.36 9.43 -23.66
N ILE A 148 6.70 9.56 -23.69
CA ILE A 148 7.38 10.81 -23.31
C ILE A 148 6.92 11.95 -24.22
N HIS A 149 6.82 11.70 -25.53
CA HIS A 149 6.33 12.69 -26.50
C HIS A 149 4.90 13.17 -26.20
N ILE A 150 3.98 12.24 -25.94
CA ILE A 150 2.58 12.59 -25.62
C ILE A 150 2.48 13.35 -24.28
N GLN A 151 3.30 12.99 -23.29
CA GLN A 151 3.36 13.70 -22.02
C GLN A 151 3.93 15.11 -22.18
N GLU A 152 4.93 15.29 -23.03
CA GLU A 152 5.51 16.61 -23.32
C GLU A 152 4.54 17.49 -24.11
N GLU A 153 3.82 16.95 -25.09
CA GLU A 153 2.75 17.68 -25.80
C GLU A 153 1.61 18.11 -24.86
N LYS A 154 1.22 17.24 -23.93
CA LYS A 154 0.20 17.58 -22.93
C LYS A 154 0.68 18.68 -21.99
N ARG A 155 1.95 18.64 -21.56
CA ARG A 155 2.58 19.70 -20.73
C ARG A 155 2.63 21.04 -21.45
N LEU A 156 2.88 21.05 -22.76
CA LEU A 156 2.93 22.26 -23.59
C LEU A 156 1.54 22.83 -23.90
N SER A 157 0.49 22.00 -23.90
CA SER A 157 -0.91 22.41 -24.13
C SER A 157 -1.60 22.96 -22.88
N GLU A 158 -1.09 22.63 -21.69
CA GLU A 158 -1.55 23.14 -20.39
C GLU A 158 -0.85 24.45 -19.98
N LEU A 159 -0.02 25.02 -20.86
CA LEU A 159 0.73 26.28 -20.72
C LEU A 159 0.11 27.39 -21.58
#